data_AF-A0A843DIS8-F1
#
_entry.id   AF-A0A843DIS8-F1
#
_cell.length_a   1.000
_cell.length_b   1.000
_cell.length_c   1.000
_cell.angle_alpha   90.00
_cell.angle_beta   90.00
_cell.angle_gamma   90.00
#
_symmetry.space_group_name_H-M   'P 1'
#
loop_
_entity.id
_entity.type
_entity.pdbx_description
1 polymer ?
#
loop_
_entity_poly.entity_id
_entity_poly.type
_entity_poly.pdbx_seq_one_letter_code
_entity_poly.pdbx_strand_id
1 'polypeptide(L)'
;MDKELKQFAGLLIFGNIENLILAAQGVGAGVNPVGLAALSFCAVICWFLIGTFGTKAAIKYARHINFIGGLAIFILGVQAMLQSIPGIMKFFH
;
A
#
# COMPACT_ATOMS: atom_id res chain seq x y z
N MET A 1 27.72 -0.44 1.82
CA MET A 1 26.77 -1.57 1.90
C MET A 1 25.37 -1.05 2.29
N ASP A 2 24.99 0.16 1.82
CA ASP A 2 23.96 0.97 2.52
C ASP A 2 22.82 1.44 1.62
N LYS A 3 23.00 1.43 0.29
CA LYS A 3 21.95 1.87 -0.65
C LYS A 3 20.90 0.79 -0.86
N GLU A 4 21.30 -0.48 -0.94
CA GLU A 4 20.40 -1.60 -1.19
C GLU A 4 19.43 -1.85 -0.03
N LEU A 5 19.95 -1.82 1.20
CA LEU A 5 19.15 -1.95 2.42
C LEU A 5 18.16 -0.79 2.61
N LYS A 6 18.56 0.44 2.27
CA LYS A 6 17.67 1.61 2.30
C LYS A 6 16.58 1.54 1.25
N GLN A 7 16.90 1.07 0.04
CA GLN A 7 15.91 0.94 -1.03
C GLN A 7 14.94 -0.21 -0.76
N PHE A 8 15.43 -1.28 -0.13
CA PHE A 8 14.62 -2.40 0.35
C PHE A 8 13.66 -1.98 1.46
N ALA A 9 14.16 -1.28 2.48
CA ALA A 9 13.35 -0.73 3.55
C ALA A 9 12.28 0.23 3.00
N GLY A 10 12.63 1.03 1.99
CA GLY A 10 11.68 1.90 1.29
C GLY A 10 10.55 1.12 0.61
N LEU A 11 10.86 0.09 -0.17
CA LEU A 11 9.84 -0.76 -0.82
C LEU A 11 8.95 -1.47 0.21
N LEU A 12 9.53 -1.97 1.30
CA LEU A 12 8.79 -2.65 2.36
C LEU A 12 7.82 -1.68 3.06
N ILE A 13 8.29 -0.47 3.37
CA ILE A 13 7.49 0.59 4.00
C ILE A 13 6.38 1.05 3.05
N PHE A 14 6.68 1.32 1.78
CA PHE A 14 5.68 1.79 0.81
C PHE A 14 4.60 0.74 0.53
N GLY A 15 4.97 -0.53 0.35
CA GLY A 15 3.99 -1.61 0.16
C GLY A 15 3.04 -1.77 1.36
N ASN A 16 3.57 -1.62 2.58
CA ASN A 16 2.75 -1.65 3.79
C ASN A 16 1.82 -0.43 3.90
N ILE A 17 2.26 0.75 3.47
CA ILE A 17 1.42 1.96 3.43
C ILE A 17 0.28 1.79 2.41
N GLU A 18 0.55 1.28 1.20
CA GLU A 18 -0.51 0.98 0.23
C GLU A 18 -1.56 0.02 0.80
N ASN A 19 -1.11 -1.05 1.46
CA ASN A 19 -2.01 -2.05 2.03
C ASN A 19 -2.90 -1.46 3.15
N LEU A 20 -2.37 -0.55 3.97
CA LEU A 20 -3.14 0.16 5.00
C LEU A 20 -4.18 1.12 4.38
N ILE A 21 -3.82 1.84 3.31
CA ILE A 21 -4.74 2.74 2.61
C ILE A 21 -5.88 1.95 1.95
N LEU A 22 -5.57 0.83 1.30
CA LEU A 22 -6.57 -0.07 0.73
C LEU A 22 -7.47 -0.69 1.80
N ALA A 23 -6.90 -1.06 2.95
CA ALA A 23 -7.68 -1.54 4.08
C ALA A 23 -8.63 -0.45 4.61
N ALA A 24 -8.17 0.80 4.73
CA ALA A 24 -9.01 1.92 5.17
C ALA A 24 -10.16 2.20 4.20
N GLN A 25 -9.89 2.18 2.89
CA GLN A 25 -10.92 2.33 1.85
C GLN A 25 -11.90 1.15 1.83
N GLY A 26 -11.42 -0.09 2.00
CA GLY A 26 -12.27 -1.29 2.04
C GLY A 26 -13.22 -1.31 3.24
N VAL A 27 -12.77 -0.84 4.41
CA VAL A 27 -13.64 -0.62 5.57
C VAL A 27 -14.68 0.47 5.27
N GLY A 28 -14.27 1.58 4.66
CA GLY A 28 -15.17 2.66 4.23
C GLY A 28 -16.23 2.23 3.19
N ALA A 29 -15.91 1.23 2.37
CA ALA A 29 -16.82 0.63 1.39
C ALA A 29 -17.76 -0.44 1.98
N GLY A 30 -17.70 -0.71 3.30
CA GLY A 30 -18.56 -1.67 3.98
C GLY A 30 -18.14 -3.14 3.80
N VAL A 31 -16.91 -3.40 3.35
CA VAL A 31 -16.39 -4.77 3.22
C VAL A 31 -16.13 -5.34 4.62
N ASN A 32 -16.40 -6.65 4.79
CA ASN A 32 -16.26 -7.32 6.08
C ASN A 32 -14.82 -7.17 6.63
N PRO A 33 -14.64 -6.53 7.80
CA PRO A 33 -13.32 -6.21 8.35
C PRO A 33 -12.47 -7.45 8.64
N VAL A 34 -13.09 -8.60 8.93
CA VAL A 34 -12.37 -9.87 9.17
C VAL A 34 -11.72 -10.40 7.89
N GLY A 35 -12.45 -10.32 6.76
CA GLY A 35 -11.91 -10.71 5.46
C GLY A 35 -10.83 -9.75 4.97
N LEU A 36 -11.03 -8.45 5.23
CA LEU A 36 -10.04 -7.42 4.91
C LEU A 36 -8.74 -7.61 5.71
N ALA A 37 -8.85 -7.92 7.01
CA ALA A 37 -7.70 -8.18 7.87
C ALA A 37 -6.92 -9.43 7.40
N ALA A 38 -7.62 -10.50 7.02
CA ALA A 38 -7.00 -11.70 6.47
C ALA A 38 -6.27 -11.41 5.15
N LEU A 39 -6.89 -10.67 4.23
CA LEU A 39 -6.28 -10.27 2.97
C LEU A 39 -5.05 -9.37 3.19
N SER A 40 -5.14 -8.40 4.10
CA SER A 40 -4.00 -7.55 4.47
C SER A 40 -2.85 -8.36 5.05
N PHE A 41 -3.13 -9.36 5.88
CA PHE A 41 -2.10 -10.22 6.46
C PHE A 41 -1.41 -11.09 5.41
N CYS A 42 -2.19 -11.69 4.50
CA CYS A 42 -1.65 -12.42 3.36
C CYS A 42 -0.80 -11.53 2.44
N ALA A 43 -1.22 -10.29 2.20
CA ALA A 43 -0.48 -9.32 1.39
C ALA A 43 0.87 -8.97 2.02
N VAL A 44 0.93 -8.72 3.34
CA VAL A 44 2.17 -8.46 4.07
C VAL A 44 3.13 -9.66 3.99
N ILE A 45 2.62 -10.89 4.11
CA ILE A 45 3.46 -12.10 4.00
C ILE A 45 3.99 -12.27 2.58
N CYS A 46 3.15 -12.10 1.55
CA CYS A 46 3.59 -12.16 0.15
C CYS A 46 4.64 -11.09 -0.16
N TRP A 47 4.45 -9.88 0.36
CA TRP A 47 5.40 -8.79 0.20
C TRP A 47 6.74 -9.06 0.91
N PHE A 48 6.69 -9.64 2.11
CA PHE A 48 7.87 -10.04 2.84
C PHE A 48 8.68 -11.11 2.09
N LEU A 49 8.01 -12.08 1.47
CA LEU A 49 8.63 -13.13 0.64
C LEU A 49 9.21 -12.55 -0.67
N ILE A 50 8.45 -11.74 -1.39
CA ILE A 50 8.94 -11.05 -2.60
C ILE A 50 10.13 -10.14 -2.24
N GLY A 51 10.09 -9.52 -1.08
CA GLY A 51 11.16 -8.67 -0.62
C GLY A 51 12.46 -9.43 -0.31
N THR A 52 12.35 -10.57 0.39
CA THR A 52 13.50 -11.41 0.77
C THR A 52 14.12 -12.16 -0.41
N PHE A 53 13.32 -12.59 -1.39
CA PHE A 53 13.82 -13.32 -2.57
C PHE A 53 14.09 -12.42 -3.79
N GLY A 54 13.31 -11.37 -3.97
CA GLY A 54 13.36 -10.48 -5.14
C GLY A 54 14.48 -9.44 -5.09
N THR A 55 15.12 -9.23 -3.94
CA THR A 55 16.16 -8.21 -3.75
C THR A 55 17.30 -8.35 -4.76
N LYS A 56 17.76 -9.57 -5.06
CA LYS A 56 18.86 -9.81 -6.02
C LYS A 56 18.51 -9.44 -7.48
N ALA A 57 17.24 -9.49 -7.86
CA ALA A 57 16.79 -9.20 -9.23
C ALA A 57 16.25 -7.76 -9.39
N ALA A 58 15.62 -7.21 -8.34
CA ALA A 58 14.88 -5.96 -8.38
C ALA A 58 15.74 -4.70 -8.17
N ILE A 59 16.97 -4.81 -7.65
CA ILE A 59 17.87 -3.66 -7.42
C ILE A 59 18.10 -2.83 -8.70
N LYS A 60 18.14 -3.48 -9.88
CA LYS A 60 18.29 -2.78 -11.18
C LYS A 60 17.08 -1.89 -11.53
N TYR A 61 15.90 -2.21 -11.01
CA TYR A 61 14.63 -1.49 -11.27
C TYR A 61 14.09 -0.75 -10.05
N ALA A 62 14.80 -0.77 -8.92
CA ALA A 62 14.31 -0.26 -7.66
C ALA A 62 13.98 1.25 -7.70
N ARG A 63 14.58 2.04 -8.61
CA ARG A 63 14.16 3.44 -8.84
C ARG A 63 12.75 3.53 -9.46
N HIS A 64 12.45 2.66 -10.42
CA HIS A 64 11.14 2.65 -11.08
C HIS A 64 10.06 2.13 -10.14
N ILE A 65 10.36 1.09 -9.35
CA ILE A 65 9.41 0.58 -8.35
C ILE A 65 9.10 1.63 -7.29
N ASN A 66 10.12 2.36 -6.80
CA ASN A 66 9.91 3.41 -5.80
C ASN A 66 9.07 4.57 -6.35
N PHE A 67 9.25 4.91 -7.63
CA PHE A 67 8.44 5.94 -8.29
C PHE A 67 7.00 5.48 -8.53
N ILE A 68 6.81 4.27 -9.05
CA ILE A 68 5.48 3.70 -9.33
C ILE A 68 4.71 3.44 -8.02
N GLY A 69 5.36 2.91 -6.99
CA GLY A 69 4.75 2.70 -5.67
C GLY A 69 4.39 4.02 -5.00
N GLY A 70 5.27 5.04 -5.07
CA GLY A 70 4.93 6.38 -4.60
C GLY A 70 3.74 7.01 -5.33
N LEU A 71 3.67 6.81 -6.66
CA LEU A 71 2.54 7.23 -7.47
C LEU A 71 1.24 6.48 -7.12
N ALA A 72 1.32 5.18 -6.86
CA ALA A 72 0.18 4.37 -6.44
C ALA A 72 -0.39 4.86 -5.10
N ILE A 73 0.47 5.11 -4.10
CA ILE A 73 0.07 5.69 -2.81
C ILE A 73 -0.60 7.05 -3.00
N PHE A 74 -0.04 7.89 -3.86
CA PHE A 74 -0.60 9.22 -4.15
C PHE A 74 -2.00 9.11 -4.76
N ILE A 75 -2.20 8.27 -5.77
CA ILE A 75 -3.50 8.06 -6.41
C ILE A 75 -4.50 7.45 -5.44
N LEU A 76 -4.10 6.44 -4.66
CA LEU A 76 -4.95 5.82 -3.63
C LEU A 76 -5.34 6.83 -2.54
N GLY A 77 -4.44 7.72 -2.14
CA GLY A 77 -4.74 8.81 -1.22
C GLY A 77 -5.77 9.79 -1.79
N VAL A 78 -5.64 10.16 -3.06
CA VAL A 78 -6.64 11.00 -3.76
C VAL A 78 -7.98 10.29 -3.87
N GLN A 79 -8.01 8.99 -4.21
CA GLN A 79 -9.25 8.20 -4.24
C GLN A 79 -9.92 8.15 -2.86
N ALA A 80 -9.16 7.94 -1.79
CA ALA A 80 -9.69 7.96 -0.42
C ALA A 80 -10.31 9.33 -0.08
N MET A 81 -9.64 10.44 -0.44
CA MET A 81 -10.19 11.78 -0.25
C MET A 81 -11.50 11.97 -1.03
N LEU A 82 -11.56 11.57 -2.30
CA LEU A 82 -12.77 11.68 -3.13
C LEU A 82 -13.93 10.81 -2.61
N GLN A 83 -13.66 9.60 -2.12
CA GLN A 83 -14.67 8.74 -1.49
C GLN A 83 -15.20 9.32 -0.16
N SER A 84 -14.40 10.15 0.52
CA SER A 84 -14.77 10.77 1.80
C SER A 84 -15.73 11.96 1.63
N ILE A 85 -15.68 12.66 0.49
CA ILE A 85 -16.54 13.83 0.19
C ILE A 85 -18.05 13.51 0.23
N PRO A 86 -18.57 12.47 -0.45
CA PRO A 86 -19.99 12.14 -0.37
C PRO A 86 -20.43 11.67 1.02
N GLY A 87 -19.52 11.08 1.82
CA GLY A 87 -19.77 10.74 3.23
C GLY A 87 -19.94 11.98 4.10
N ILE A 88 -19.09 13.01 3.90
CA ILE A 88 -19.21 14.31 4.57
C ILE A 88 -20.52 15.01 4.19
N MET A 89 -20.90 15.02 2.91
CA MET A 89 -22.17 15.62 2.47
C MET A 89 -23.41 14.95 3.07
N LYS A 90 -23.39 13.63 3.31
CA LYS A 90 -24.47 12.92 4.03
C LYS A 90 -24.51 13.20 5.53
N PHE A 91 -23.40 13.61 6.13
CA PHE A 91 -23.33 13.93 7.56
C PHE A 91 -23.92 15.32 7.87
N PHE A 92 -23.90 16.24 6.91
CA PHE A 92 -24.40 17.61 7.05
C PHE A 92 -25.86 17.81 6.60
N HIS A 93 -26.57 16.76 6.20
CA HIS A 93 -27.97 16.83 5.76
C HIS A 93 -28.89 15.97 6.65
#